data_AF-A0A199VRJ9-F1
#
_entry.id   AF-A0A199VRJ9-F1
#
_cell.length_a   1.000
_cell.length_b   1.000
_cell.length_c   1.000
_cell.angle_alpha   90.00
_cell.angle_beta   90.00
_cell.angle_gamma   90.00
#
_symmetry.space_group_name_H-M   'P 1'
#
loop_
_entity.id
_entity.type
_entity.pdbx_description
1 polymer ?
#
loop_
_entity_poly.entity_id
_entity_poly.type
_entity_poly.pdbx_seq_one_letter_code
_entity_poly.pdbx_strand_id
1 'polypeptide(L)'
;MAPLSPLLAPLSLLLLLLLFFFLTPTSSSSPNSTTTTTTTTTSSATTTTTTTTAAVVLHNLSSIETICERTPFPGPCVDSLKLDPVLAAPQHALFSLALRSLSAAASAAADLSSLLAYASANPALVAAPQRGALADCAELHAATISSLSLSAALLSGGAASALPTGRAHLAAALANRATCLDGLAGARGPLAPVLADAFSSAYALVANSLALLPRTTPAAAAPHQSRYGGHDDNGNNNNNDDSDYKVITVAKDGTGNFSTIANAIAFAPNNSKERVIISVAAGVYEENVEVASYKPNIMLIGAGDSTTVISGKRSASENWTTFRSATLAVSGQGFLARDMTFRNTAGPAKGQAVALRVNADLVAVYHCVIEGYQDTLYVHSGRQFYRECDIYGTIDFIFGDAAVVFQGCRIIVRKPIPGQSNVITAQSREDPHRDTGISIQNCSIVASDELRSSNLSVKTYLGRPWKPYSRTVYIKSYMDDIVDPAGWTEWPGSQILDKLYYGEYKNRGPGSRVGARVTWPGHHVMDYRDATNFSVSNFIRDDEWLNSTSFPYDKNI
;
A
#
# COMPACT_ATOMS: atom_id res chain seq x y z
N MET A 1 48.03 -17.10 -49.10
CA MET A 1 47.76 -16.83 -50.53
C MET A 1 46.28 -16.49 -50.65
N ALA A 2 45.93 -15.50 -51.48
CA ALA A 2 44.58 -14.93 -51.66
C ALA A 2 43.70 -15.82 -52.59
N PRO A 3 42.46 -15.46 -53.01
CA PRO A 3 41.59 -14.29 -52.70
C PRO A 3 40.19 -14.75 -52.14
N LEU A 4 39.06 -14.01 -52.09
CA LEU A 4 38.60 -12.65 -52.51
C LEU A 4 37.43 -12.18 -51.58
N SER A 5 37.06 -10.90 -51.66
CA SER A 5 35.81 -10.29 -51.10
C SER A 5 34.85 -9.91 -52.29
N PRO A 6 33.77 -9.10 -52.20
CA PRO A 6 33.05 -8.51 -51.04
C PRO A 6 31.50 -8.54 -51.14
N LEU A 7 30.80 -8.03 -50.11
CA LEU A 7 29.59 -7.21 -50.29
C LEU A 7 29.34 -6.30 -49.08
N LEU A 8 28.99 -5.03 -49.34
CA LEU A 8 28.82 -3.93 -48.38
C LEU A 8 27.33 -3.81 -47.97
N ALA A 9 26.97 -3.77 -46.68
CA ALA A 9 26.75 -2.58 -45.81
C ALA A 9 25.38 -1.85 -46.02
N PRO A 10 24.86 -1.01 -45.09
CA PRO A 10 25.18 -0.83 -43.66
C PRO A 10 23.97 -0.82 -42.69
N LEU A 11 24.14 -1.29 -41.46
CA LEU A 11 23.26 -0.93 -40.32
C LEU A 11 23.68 0.45 -39.79
N SER A 12 23.03 1.54 -40.24
CA SER A 12 23.35 2.90 -39.75
C SER A 12 22.19 3.92 -39.75
N LEU A 13 20.96 3.53 -40.12
CA LEU A 13 19.88 4.50 -40.38
C LEU A 13 18.75 4.54 -39.33
N LEU A 14 18.81 3.73 -38.28
CA LEU A 14 17.76 3.68 -37.24
C LEU A 14 18.01 4.57 -36.02
N LEU A 15 19.18 5.23 -35.93
CA LEU A 15 19.62 5.96 -34.72
C LEU A 15 19.36 7.48 -34.77
N LEU A 16 18.83 8.04 -35.87
CA LEU A 16 18.62 9.49 -36.02
C LEU A 16 17.15 9.96 -36.01
N LEU A 17 16.18 9.05 -35.96
CA LEU A 17 14.75 9.37 -36.12
C LEU A 17 13.99 9.66 -34.80
N LEU A 18 14.66 9.58 -33.64
CA LEU A 18 14.05 9.78 -32.31
C LEU A 18 14.35 11.15 -31.67
N LEU A 19 15.00 12.08 -32.39
CA LEU A 19 15.54 13.33 -31.83
C LEU A 19 14.95 14.63 -32.42
N PHE A 20 13.88 14.56 -33.22
CA PHE A 20 13.35 15.71 -33.98
C PHE A 20 11.88 16.11 -33.72
N PHE A 21 11.25 15.59 -32.66
CA PHE A 21 9.87 15.95 -32.29
C PHE A 21 9.75 16.92 -31.10
N PHE A 22 10.72 17.83 -30.94
CA PHE A 22 10.57 19.02 -30.10
C PHE A 22 11.27 20.22 -30.75
N LEU A 23 10.53 21.07 -31.47
CA LEU A 23 10.68 22.52 -31.57
C LEU A 23 9.57 23.12 -32.45
N THR A 24 9.11 24.32 -32.08
CA THR A 24 7.93 25.01 -32.63
C THR A 24 8.22 25.66 -34.00
N PRO A 25 7.20 26.26 -34.66
CA PRO A 25 7.16 27.72 -34.55
C PRO A 25 5.77 28.38 -34.48
N THR A 26 5.75 29.57 -33.89
CA THR A 26 4.69 30.58 -33.95
C THR A 26 4.67 31.30 -35.30
N SER A 27 3.51 31.78 -35.76
CA SER A 27 3.44 32.97 -36.60
C SER A 27 2.13 33.76 -36.41
N SER A 28 2.21 35.07 -36.60
CA SER A 28 1.17 36.06 -36.33
C SER A 28 0.93 36.93 -37.55
N SER A 29 -0.32 37.28 -37.86
CA SER A 29 -0.62 38.49 -38.63
C SER A 29 -2.09 38.94 -38.49
N SER A 30 -2.26 40.22 -38.16
CA SER A 30 -3.51 40.98 -38.36
C SER A 30 -3.50 41.58 -39.78
N PRO A 31 -4.66 42.03 -40.29
CA PRO A 31 -4.75 43.47 -40.54
C PRO A 31 -6.10 44.12 -40.19
N ASN A 32 -6.04 45.41 -39.85
CA ASN A 32 -7.19 46.33 -39.84
C ASN A 32 -7.44 46.92 -41.25
N SER A 33 -8.69 47.24 -41.60
CA SER A 33 -9.18 48.64 -41.61
C SER A 33 -10.47 48.91 -42.43
N THR A 34 -11.40 49.67 -41.82
CA THR A 34 -12.33 50.71 -42.36
C THR A 34 -13.47 50.45 -43.39
N THR A 35 -14.70 50.82 -42.95
CA THR A 35 -15.85 51.49 -43.68
C THR A 35 -16.48 50.83 -44.93
N THR A 36 -17.81 50.62 -45.03
CA THR A 36 -18.89 51.66 -45.02
C THR A 36 -20.29 51.02 -44.88
N THR A 37 -21.33 51.79 -44.52
CA THR A 37 -22.79 51.50 -44.58
C THR A 37 -23.24 50.98 -45.98
N THR A 38 -24.35 50.25 -46.21
CA THR A 38 -25.76 50.58 -45.89
C THR A 38 -26.72 49.40 -46.25
N THR A 39 -27.93 49.38 -45.65
CA THR A 39 -29.21 48.76 -46.13
C THR A 39 -29.37 47.24 -46.33
N THR A 40 -30.44 46.76 -45.67
CA THR A 40 -31.17 45.49 -45.76
C THR A 40 -31.57 44.98 -47.16
N THR A 41 -31.45 43.66 -47.36
CA THR A 41 -32.49 42.83 -48.00
C THR A 41 -32.45 41.39 -47.49
N THR A 42 -33.63 40.80 -47.30
CA THR A 42 -33.82 39.41 -46.87
C THR A 42 -33.58 38.40 -47.98
N SER A 43 -32.79 37.35 -47.70
CA SER A 43 -33.06 36.00 -48.20
C SER A 43 -32.41 34.94 -47.30
N SER A 44 -33.17 33.88 -47.03
CA SER A 44 -32.81 32.81 -46.10
C SER A 44 -32.06 31.67 -46.80
N ALA A 45 -30.87 31.34 -46.31
CA ALA A 45 -30.18 30.08 -46.63
C ALA A 45 -29.64 29.46 -45.32
N THR A 46 -30.23 28.33 -44.94
CA THR A 46 -30.03 27.66 -43.65
C THR A 46 -28.66 26.98 -43.57
N THR A 47 -27.70 27.60 -42.89
CA THR A 47 -26.39 26.99 -42.57
C THR A 47 -26.27 26.78 -41.06
N THR A 48 -27.02 25.80 -40.53
CA THR A 48 -27.16 25.58 -39.07
C THR A 48 -26.96 24.11 -38.68
N THR A 49 -25.74 23.59 -38.90
CA THR A 49 -25.34 22.24 -38.44
C THR A 49 -23.93 22.16 -37.84
N THR A 50 -23.12 23.23 -37.88
CA THR A 50 -21.74 23.24 -37.33
C THR A 50 -21.60 23.89 -35.95
N THR A 51 -22.53 24.75 -35.54
CA THR A 51 -22.45 25.47 -34.25
C THR A 51 -22.82 24.59 -33.04
N THR A 52 -23.74 23.65 -33.20
CA THR A 52 -24.28 22.84 -32.09
C THR A 52 -23.26 21.83 -31.54
N THR A 53 -22.45 21.23 -32.41
CA THR A 53 -21.41 20.27 -32.01
C THR A 53 -20.25 20.95 -31.30
N ALA A 54 -19.77 22.09 -31.82
CA ALA A 54 -18.70 22.86 -31.18
C ALA A 54 -19.09 23.36 -29.77
N ALA A 55 -20.33 23.85 -29.59
CA ALA A 55 -20.83 24.31 -28.30
C ALA A 55 -20.94 23.18 -27.25
N VAL A 56 -21.40 21.99 -27.65
CA VAL A 56 -21.46 20.81 -26.76
C VAL A 56 -20.06 20.31 -26.39
N VAL A 57 -19.12 20.29 -27.34
CA VAL A 57 -17.72 19.91 -27.07
C VAL A 57 -17.06 20.89 -26.10
N LEU A 58 -17.26 22.20 -26.26
CA LEU A 58 -16.75 23.22 -25.34
C LEU A 58 -17.36 23.11 -23.93
N HIS A 59 -18.65 22.78 -23.83
CA HIS A 59 -19.31 22.58 -22.53
C HIS A 59 -18.87 21.28 -21.83
N ASN A 60 -18.55 20.23 -22.59
CA ASN A 60 -17.94 19.01 -22.04
C ASN A 60 -16.52 19.29 -21.52
N LEU A 61 -15.70 20.02 -22.28
CA LEU A 61 -14.33 20.35 -21.90
C LEU A 61 -14.26 21.14 -20.59
N SER A 62 -15.05 22.20 -20.43
CA SER A 62 -15.08 22.98 -19.17
C SER A 62 -15.58 22.16 -17.96
N SER A 63 -16.50 21.22 -18.20
CA SER A 63 -16.97 20.28 -17.17
C SER A 63 -15.87 19.29 -16.76
N ILE A 64 -15.09 18.78 -17.71
CA ILE A 64 -13.95 17.88 -17.46
C ILE A 64 -12.83 18.62 -16.72
N GLU A 65 -12.49 19.85 -17.14
CA GLU A 65 -11.50 20.70 -16.47
C GLU A 65 -11.86 20.92 -14.99
N THR A 66 -13.11 21.33 -14.71
CA THR A 66 -13.62 21.54 -13.34
C THR A 66 -13.56 20.28 -12.46
N ILE A 67 -13.73 19.09 -13.05
CA ILE A 67 -13.60 17.81 -12.32
C ILE A 67 -12.11 17.51 -12.07
N CYS A 68 -11.26 17.70 -13.08
CA CYS A 68 -9.83 17.41 -13.03
C CYS A 68 -9.03 18.36 -12.14
N GLU A 69 -9.46 19.61 -11.93
CA GLU A 69 -8.90 20.55 -10.95
C GLU A 69 -8.80 19.97 -9.53
N ARG A 70 -9.65 19.01 -9.19
CA ARG A 70 -9.68 18.35 -7.87
C ARG A 70 -8.78 17.10 -7.78
N THR A 71 -8.10 16.75 -8.86
CA THR A 71 -7.20 15.59 -8.91
C THR A 71 -5.74 15.99 -8.68
N PRO A 72 -4.86 15.10 -8.18
CA PRO A 72 -3.45 15.40 -7.95
C PRO A 72 -2.67 15.84 -9.21
N PHE A 73 -3.11 15.41 -10.40
CA PHE A 73 -2.46 15.74 -11.68
C PHE A 73 -3.50 16.22 -12.71
N PRO A 74 -3.95 17.48 -12.65
CA PRO A 74 -5.04 17.99 -13.51
C PRO A 74 -4.76 17.85 -15.01
N GLY A 75 -3.56 18.19 -15.48
CA GLY A 75 -3.19 18.05 -16.91
C GLY A 75 -3.38 16.63 -17.45
N PRO A 76 -2.68 15.62 -16.89
CA PRO A 76 -2.90 14.20 -17.22
C PRO A 76 -4.35 13.72 -17.05
N CYS A 77 -5.11 14.27 -16.09
CA CYS A 77 -6.54 13.99 -15.95
C CYS A 77 -7.30 14.45 -17.20
N VAL A 78 -7.22 15.73 -17.57
CA VAL A 78 -7.96 16.27 -18.72
C VAL A 78 -7.51 15.57 -20.00
N ASP A 79 -6.22 15.36 -20.21
CA ASP A 79 -5.69 14.66 -21.39
C ASP A 79 -6.23 13.23 -21.54
N SER A 80 -6.39 12.49 -20.43
CA SER A 80 -6.98 11.14 -20.44
C SER A 80 -8.48 11.09 -20.75
N LEU A 81 -9.17 12.25 -20.73
CA LEU A 81 -10.63 12.36 -20.81
C LEU A 81 -11.14 13.18 -22.01
N LYS A 82 -10.27 13.93 -22.70
CA LYS A 82 -10.58 14.79 -23.87
C LYS A 82 -11.28 14.11 -25.05
N LEU A 83 -11.28 12.77 -25.11
CA LEU A 83 -11.76 11.99 -26.26
C LEU A 83 -13.17 11.38 -26.09
N ASP A 84 -13.89 11.65 -24.98
CA ASP A 84 -15.18 10.99 -24.72
C ASP A 84 -16.41 11.86 -25.09
N PRO A 85 -17.30 11.40 -25.99
CA PRO A 85 -18.57 12.07 -26.29
C PRO A 85 -19.69 11.82 -25.24
N VAL A 86 -19.50 10.96 -24.24
CA VAL A 86 -20.56 10.50 -23.33
C VAL A 86 -20.62 11.31 -22.03
N LEU A 87 -21.25 12.49 -22.09
CA LEU A 87 -21.70 13.26 -20.92
C LEU A 87 -23.22 13.53 -21.01
N ALA A 88 -24.02 12.47 -20.86
CA ALA A 88 -25.47 12.52 -20.99
C ALA A 88 -26.26 12.26 -19.68
N ALA A 89 -25.61 11.97 -18.55
CA ALA A 89 -26.28 11.76 -17.26
C ALA A 89 -25.38 12.06 -16.05
N PRO A 90 -25.77 12.94 -15.10
CA PRO A 90 -24.87 13.48 -14.07
C PRO A 90 -24.40 12.47 -13.01
N GLN A 91 -25.19 11.46 -12.67
CA GLN A 91 -24.82 10.46 -11.65
C GLN A 91 -23.99 9.30 -12.21
N HIS A 92 -24.14 8.96 -13.50
CA HIS A 92 -23.31 7.95 -14.16
C HIS A 92 -21.98 8.53 -14.67
N ALA A 93 -21.92 9.84 -14.92
CA ALA A 93 -20.75 10.55 -15.44
C ALA A 93 -19.48 10.34 -14.60
N LEU A 94 -19.52 10.51 -13.27
CA LEU A 94 -18.32 10.37 -12.44
C LEU A 94 -17.74 8.94 -12.46
N PHE A 95 -18.62 7.95 -12.54
CA PHE A 95 -18.24 6.55 -12.51
C PHE A 95 -17.68 6.09 -13.86
N SER A 96 -18.29 6.52 -14.98
CA SER A 96 -17.69 6.33 -16.31
C SER A 96 -16.37 7.08 -16.45
N LEU A 97 -16.25 8.30 -15.90
CA LEU A 97 -15.01 9.07 -15.91
C LEU A 97 -13.88 8.39 -15.11
N ALA A 98 -14.18 7.87 -13.92
CA ALA A 98 -13.21 7.12 -13.12
C ALA A 98 -12.79 5.82 -13.82
N LEU A 99 -13.73 5.09 -14.45
CA LEU A 99 -13.42 3.89 -15.23
C LEU A 99 -12.57 4.21 -16.48
N ARG A 100 -12.80 5.35 -17.14
CA ARG A 100 -11.97 5.85 -18.25
C ARG A 100 -10.56 6.20 -17.78
N SER A 101 -10.43 7.00 -16.73
CA SER A 101 -9.12 7.35 -16.14
C SER A 101 -8.35 6.09 -15.74
N LEU A 102 -9.04 5.10 -15.15
CA LEU A 102 -8.46 3.81 -14.80
C LEU A 102 -8.04 2.99 -16.03
N SER A 103 -8.82 3.00 -17.12
CA SER A 103 -8.44 2.34 -18.37
C SER A 103 -7.17 2.97 -18.98
N ALA A 104 -7.06 4.30 -18.96
CA ALA A 104 -5.86 5.01 -19.41
C ALA A 104 -4.65 4.71 -18.50
N ALA A 105 -4.87 4.65 -17.18
CA ALA A 105 -3.85 4.26 -16.21
C ALA A 105 -3.36 2.81 -16.43
N ALA A 106 -4.27 1.88 -16.73
CA ALA A 106 -3.93 0.49 -17.04
C ALA A 106 -3.12 0.38 -18.34
N SER A 107 -3.47 1.12 -19.39
CA SER A 107 -2.68 1.19 -20.63
C SER A 107 -1.28 1.76 -20.40
N ALA A 108 -1.17 2.91 -19.74
CA ALA A 108 0.13 3.53 -19.45
C ALA A 108 1.02 2.66 -18.53
N ALA A 109 0.41 1.90 -17.62
CA ALA A 109 1.12 0.90 -16.84
C ALA A 109 1.57 -0.30 -17.69
N ALA A 110 0.76 -0.78 -18.63
CA ALA A 110 1.16 -1.87 -19.53
C ALA A 110 2.36 -1.49 -20.42
N ASP A 111 2.42 -0.24 -20.90
CA ASP A 111 3.58 0.25 -21.67
C ASP A 111 4.87 0.25 -20.82
N LEU A 112 4.77 0.66 -19.55
CA LEU A 112 5.88 0.66 -18.59
C LEU A 112 6.47 -0.75 -18.33
N SER A 113 5.67 -1.81 -18.44
CA SER A 113 6.14 -3.20 -18.32
C SER A 113 7.23 -3.53 -19.35
N SER A 114 7.14 -2.98 -20.57
CA SER A 114 8.14 -3.19 -21.63
C SER A 114 9.49 -2.54 -21.29
N LEU A 115 9.46 -1.33 -20.71
CA LEU A 115 10.66 -0.61 -20.26
C LEU A 115 11.32 -1.32 -19.08
N LEU A 116 10.53 -1.83 -18.12
CA LEU A 116 11.01 -2.63 -16.99
C LEU A 116 11.64 -3.95 -17.43
N ALA A 117 11.04 -4.65 -18.40
CA ALA A 117 11.61 -5.86 -18.97
C ALA A 117 12.95 -5.58 -19.65
N TYR A 118 13.05 -4.50 -20.45
CA TYR A 118 14.30 -4.06 -21.06
C TYR A 118 15.37 -3.70 -20.01
N ALA A 119 15.00 -2.94 -18.98
CA ALA A 119 15.91 -2.58 -17.89
C ALA A 119 16.45 -3.83 -17.17
N SER A 120 15.58 -4.79 -16.87
CA SER A 120 15.91 -6.03 -16.16
C SER A 120 16.82 -6.94 -16.99
N ALA A 121 16.62 -6.97 -18.31
CA ALA A 121 17.46 -7.71 -19.25
C ALA A 121 18.85 -7.06 -19.48
N ASN A 122 19.01 -5.77 -19.16
CA ASN A 122 20.25 -5.01 -19.40
C ASN A 122 20.87 -4.47 -18.09
N PRO A 123 21.26 -5.34 -17.13
CA PRO A 123 21.75 -4.94 -15.80
C PRO A 123 23.12 -4.23 -15.79
N ALA A 124 23.71 -3.95 -16.96
CA ALA A 124 24.85 -3.04 -17.11
C ALA A 124 24.44 -1.56 -17.15
N LEU A 125 23.16 -1.26 -17.43
CA LEU A 125 22.61 0.11 -17.50
C LEU A 125 22.19 0.65 -16.13
N VAL A 126 22.19 -0.20 -15.10
CA VAL A 126 21.85 0.10 -13.71
C VAL A 126 22.96 -0.44 -12.82
N ALA A 127 23.54 0.41 -11.95
CA ALA A 127 24.67 -0.01 -11.12
C ALA A 127 24.33 -1.20 -10.18
N ALA A 128 25.35 -2.01 -9.86
CA ALA A 128 25.15 -3.31 -9.20
C ALA A 128 24.38 -3.28 -7.86
N PRO A 129 24.58 -2.29 -6.96
CA PRO A 129 23.78 -2.17 -5.73
C PRO A 129 22.28 -1.97 -5.98
N GLN A 130 21.89 -1.41 -7.13
CA GLN A 130 20.51 -1.06 -7.45
C GLN A 130 19.75 -2.16 -8.22
N ARG A 131 20.37 -3.32 -8.50
CA ARG A 131 19.67 -4.46 -9.13
C ARG A 131 18.52 -5.00 -8.26
N GLY A 132 18.68 -4.98 -6.93
CA GLY A 132 17.62 -5.36 -6.00
C GLY A 132 16.40 -4.46 -6.12
N ALA A 133 16.60 -3.14 -6.14
CA ALA A 133 15.54 -2.17 -6.32
C ALA A 133 14.82 -2.29 -7.67
N LEU A 134 15.54 -2.60 -8.76
CA LEU A 134 14.92 -2.84 -10.06
C LEU A 134 14.04 -4.12 -10.06
N ALA A 135 14.47 -5.17 -9.37
CA ALA A 135 13.65 -6.37 -9.17
C ALA A 135 12.40 -6.07 -8.30
N ASP A 136 12.53 -5.24 -7.27
CA ASP A 136 11.40 -4.75 -6.47
C ASP A 136 10.40 -3.99 -7.34
N CYS A 137 10.88 -3.05 -8.15
CA CYS A 137 10.06 -2.31 -9.11
C CYS A 137 9.29 -3.23 -10.07
N ALA A 138 9.91 -4.30 -10.58
CA ALA A 138 9.25 -5.25 -11.47
C ALA A 138 8.14 -6.06 -10.76
N GLU A 139 8.42 -6.58 -9.57
CA GLU A 139 7.44 -7.32 -8.74
C GLU A 139 6.25 -6.44 -8.34
N LEU A 140 6.55 -5.24 -7.82
CA LEU A 140 5.57 -4.25 -7.39
C LEU A 140 4.72 -3.72 -8.56
N HIS A 141 5.31 -3.55 -9.73
CA HIS A 141 4.57 -3.16 -10.93
C HIS A 141 3.66 -4.28 -11.46
N ALA A 142 4.10 -5.55 -11.44
CA ALA A 142 3.23 -6.67 -11.79
C ALA A 142 2.01 -6.77 -10.84
N ALA A 143 2.22 -6.56 -9.54
CA ALA A 143 1.13 -6.46 -8.55
C ALA A 143 0.19 -5.26 -8.81
N THR A 144 0.74 -4.12 -9.24
CA THR A 144 -0.07 -2.97 -9.71
C THR A 144 -0.95 -3.36 -10.89
N ILE A 145 -0.42 -3.97 -11.96
CA ILE A 145 -1.21 -4.34 -13.15
C ILE A 145 -2.42 -5.19 -12.76
N SER A 146 -2.20 -6.22 -11.92
CA SER A 146 -3.28 -7.06 -11.40
C SER A 146 -4.33 -6.26 -10.61
N SER A 147 -3.88 -5.34 -9.75
CA SER A 147 -4.75 -4.45 -8.97
C SER A 147 -5.59 -3.51 -9.84
N LEU A 148 -5.02 -2.96 -10.92
CA LEU A 148 -5.72 -2.12 -11.90
C LEU A 148 -6.78 -2.92 -12.68
N SER A 149 -6.43 -4.12 -13.17
CA SER A 149 -7.37 -4.99 -13.88
C SER A 149 -8.55 -5.42 -12.99
N LEU A 150 -8.28 -5.80 -11.73
CA LEU A 150 -9.32 -6.18 -10.78
C LEU A 150 -10.22 -4.99 -10.44
N SER A 151 -9.64 -3.80 -10.23
CA SER A 151 -10.40 -2.56 -10.03
C SER A 151 -11.30 -2.24 -11.23
N ALA A 152 -10.79 -2.38 -12.46
CA ALA A 152 -11.56 -2.10 -13.67
C ALA A 152 -12.71 -3.09 -13.86
N ALA A 153 -12.51 -4.37 -13.55
CA ALA A 153 -13.56 -5.39 -13.59
C ALA A 153 -14.65 -5.14 -12.52
N LEU A 154 -14.23 -4.87 -11.28
CA LEU A 154 -15.12 -4.52 -10.17
C LEU A 154 -15.96 -3.28 -10.45
N LEU A 155 -15.33 -2.22 -10.97
CA LEU A 155 -16.01 -0.98 -11.33
C LEU A 155 -16.90 -1.17 -12.56
N SER A 156 -16.53 -1.96 -13.57
CA SER A 156 -17.40 -2.18 -14.75
C SER A 156 -18.80 -2.72 -14.40
N GLY A 157 -18.98 -3.35 -13.23
CA GLY A 157 -20.28 -3.81 -12.70
C GLY A 157 -21.18 -2.72 -12.10
N GLY A 158 -20.74 -1.47 -11.95
CA GLY A 158 -21.59 -0.36 -11.48
C GLY A 158 -21.95 -0.35 -9.99
N ALA A 159 -21.49 -1.31 -9.20
CA ALA A 159 -21.90 -1.49 -7.81
C ALA A 159 -21.15 -0.56 -6.84
N ALA A 160 -21.88 0.22 -6.04
CA ALA A 160 -21.29 1.09 -5.01
C ALA A 160 -20.51 0.31 -3.94
N SER A 161 -20.89 -0.94 -3.67
CA SER A 161 -20.17 -1.87 -2.79
C SER A 161 -18.78 -2.28 -3.30
N ALA A 162 -18.47 -2.06 -4.59
CA ALA A 162 -17.15 -2.31 -5.15
C ALA A 162 -16.16 -1.15 -4.90
N LEU A 163 -16.64 0.04 -4.52
CA LEU A 163 -15.82 1.24 -4.32
C LEU A 163 -14.72 1.08 -3.25
N PRO A 164 -14.97 0.50 -2.04
CA PRO A 164 -13.93 0.34 -1.03
C PRO A 164 -12.76 -0.50 -1.53
N THR A 165 -13.04 -1.66 -2.12
CA THR A 165 -12.05 -2.59 -2.68
C THR A 165 -11.29 -1.97 -3.86
N GLY A 166 -11.97 -1.30 -4.80
CA GLY A 166 -11.31 -0.57 -5.88
C GLY A 166 -10.39 0.54 -5.38
N ARG A 167 -10.82 1.33 -4.39
CA ARG A 167 -9.98 2.37 -3.76
C ARG A 167 -8.77 1.78 -3.03
N ALA A 168 -8.93 0.65 -2.33
CA ALA A 168 -7.84 -0.07 -1.67
C ALA A 168 -6.78 -0.57 -2.68
N HIS A 169 -7.21 -1.14 -3.81
CA HIS A 169 -6.32 -1.57 -4.89
C HIS A 169 -5.54 -0.41 -5.54
N LEU A 170 -6.19 0.74 -5.81
CA LEU A 170 -5.50 1.91 -6.34
C LEU A 170 -4.53 2.53 -5.33
N ALA A 171 -4.89 2.56 -4.05
CA ALA A 171 -3.97 2.99 -2.99
C ALA A 171 -2.75 2.06 -2.90
N ALA A 172 -2.95 0.74 -2.99
CA ALA A 172 -1.86 -0.25 -3.02
C ALA A 172 -0.94 -0.07 -4.24
N ALA A 173 -1.49 0.19 -5.43
CA ALA A 173 -0.70 0.53 -6.62
C ALA A 173 0.18 1.78 -6.41
N LEU A 174 -0.34 2.82 -5.75
CA LEU A 174 0.45 4.02 -5.45
C LEU A 174 1.52 3.78 -4.39
N ALA A 175 1.28 2.90 -3.42
CA ALA A 175 2.30 2.45 -2.47
C ALA A 175 3.42 1.63 -3.19
N ASN A 176 3.04 0.75 -4.11
CA ASN A 176 3.97 -0.01 -4.97
C ASN A 176 4.90 0.93 -5.77
N ARG A 177 4.36 2.01 -6.34
CA ARG A 177 5.14 3.07 -7.01
C ARG A 177 6.11 3.76 -6.04
N ALA A 178 5.66 4.14 -4.85
CA ALA A 178 6.48 4.83 -3.87
C ALA A 178 7.70 3.98 -3.45
N THR A 179 7.48 2.71 -3.08
CA THR A 179 8.57 1.77 -2.73
C THR A 179 9.55 1.57 -3.88
N CYS A 180 9.07 1.46 -5.12
CA CYS A 180 9.94 1.38 -6.30
C CYS A 180 10.80 2.64 -6.48
N LEU A 181 10.20 3.84 -6.41
CA LEU A 181 10.92 5.10 -6.59
C LEU A 181 11.91 5.37 -5.44
N ASP A 182 11.55 5.05 -4.21
CA ASP A 182 12.46 5.14 -3.06
C ASP A 182 13.64 4.15 -3.19
N GLY A 183 13.42 2.94 -3.73
CA GLY A 183 14.48 1.98 -4.04
C GLY A 183 15.41 2.43 -5.19
N LEU A 184 14.87 3.15 -6.18
CA LEU A 184 15.63 3.74 -7.28
C LEU A 184 16.27 5.09 -6.90
N ALA A 185 16.01 5.65 -5.72
CA ALA A 185 16.60 6.91 -5.29
C ALA A 185 18.13 6.80 -5.20
N GLY A 186 18.84 7.67 -5.90
CA GLY A 186 20.31 7.62 -6.01
C GLY A 186 20.84 6.54 -6.96
N ALA A 187 19.99 5.88 -7.76
CA ALA A 187 20.43 5.06 -8.88
C ALA A 187 21.22 5.89 -9.90
N ARG A 188 22.22 5.26 -10.54
CA ARG A 188 23.09 5.87 -11.54
C ARG A 188 23.05 5.06 -12.83
N GLY A 189 23.12 5.75 -13.96
CA GLY A 189 23.05 5.18 -15.31
C GLY A 189 22.07 5.96 -16.19
N PRO A 190 22.15 5.80 -17.52
CA PRO A 190 21.30 6.54 -18.46
C PRO A 190 19.81 6.20 -18.34
N LEU A 191 19.49 5.00 -17.83
CA LEU A 191 18.12 4.50 -17.74
C LEU A 191 17.40 4.91 -16.43
N ALA A 192 18.13 5.33 -15.40
CA ALA A 192 17.57 5.71 -14.10
C ALA A 192 16.56 6.89 -14.18
N PRO A 193 16.86 8.04 -14.82
CA PRO A 193 15.88 9.12 -14.95
C PRO A 193 14.69 8.70 -15.83
N VAL A 194 14.95 7.99 -16.94
CA VAL A 194 13.89 7.51 -17.86
C VAL A 194 12.88 6.60 -17.14
N LEU A 195 13.36 5.71 -16.26
CA LEU A 195 12.49 4.88 -15.42
C LEU A 195 11.70 5.73 -14.42
N ALA A 196 12.35 6.66 -13.71
CA ALA A 196 11.67 7.51 -12.71
C ALA A 196 10.56 8.38 -13.33
N ASP A 197 10.81 8.95 -14.51
CA ASP A 197 9.86 9.77 -15.28
C ASP A 197 8.70 8.93 -15.84
N ALA A 198 9.00 7.73 -16.38
CA ALA A 198 7.98 6.82 -16.89
C ALA A 198 7.06 6.29 -15.78
N PHE A 199 7.62 5.91 -14.62
CA PHE A 199 6.84 5.56 -13.42
C PHE A 199 6.00 6.74 -12.93
N SER A 200 6.56 7.95 -12.90
CA SER A 200 5.82 9.11 -12.42
C SER A 200 4.67 9.50 -13.35
N SER A 201 4.88 9.38 -14.66
CA SER A 201 3.85 9.65 -15.67
C SER A 201 2.73 8.60 -15.65
N ALA A 202 3.06 7.30 -15.66
CA ALA A 202 2.06 6.23 -15.67
C ALA A 202 1.19 6.23 -14.40
N TYR A 203 1.80 6.43 -13.23
CA TYR A 203 1.07 6.42 -11.96
C TYR A 203 0.36 7.74 -11.62
N ALA A 204 0.61 8.84 -12.35
CA ALA A 204 -0.20 10.05 -12.24
C ALA A 204 -1.68 9.77 -12.59
N LEU A 205 -1.92 8.94 -13.61
CA LEU A 205 -3.26 8.50 -14.00
C LEU A 205 -3.90 7.59 -12.93
N VAL A 206 -3.11 6.76 -12.24
CA VAL A 206 -3.59 5.95 -11.10
C VAL A 206 -4.04 6.85 -9.93
N ALA A 207 -3.27 7.90 -9.62
CA ALA A 207 -3.61 8.86 -8.58
C ALA A 207 -4.89 9.66 -8.92
N ASN A 208 -5.02 10.10 -10.18
CA ASN A 208 -6.24 10.74 -10.67
C ASN A 208 -7.44 9.79 -10.59
N SER A 209 -7.28 8.53 -11.00
CA SER A 209 -8.34 7.50 -10.88
C SER A 209 -8.83 7.36 -9.44
N LEU A 210 -7.91 7.32 -8.46
CA LEU A 210 -8.25 7.26 -7.03
C LEU A 210 -8.93 8.54 -6.52
N ALA A 211 -8.55 9.71 -7.03
CA ALA A 211 -9.17 10.98 -6.66
C ALA A 211 -10.59 11.13 -7.24
N LEU A 212 -10.85 10.57 -8.43
CA LEU A 212 -12.16 10.57 -9.09
C LEU A 212 -13.16 9.60 -8.47
N LEU A 213 -12.70 8.50 -7.85
CA LEU A 213 -13.60 7.57 -7.15
C LEU A 213 -14.22 8.20 -5.90
N PRO A 214 -15.55 8.22 -5.74
CA PRO A 214 -16.20 8.71 -4.53
C PRO A 214 -15.72 7.97 -3.28
N ARG A 215 -15.47 8.71 -2.19
CA ARG A 215 -15.28 8.13 -0.86
C ARG A 215 -16.61 7.57 -0.36
N THR A 216 -16.59 6.32 0.09
CA THR A 216 -17.73 5.75 0.83
C THR A 216 -17.71 6.28 2.26
N THR A 217 -18.67 7.13 2.62
CA THR A 217 -18.97 7.34 4.05
C THR A 217 -19.57 6.04 4.59
N PRO A 218 -19.22 5.60 5.82
CA PRO A 218 -19.95 4.53 6.47
C PRO A 218 -21.43 4.93 6.58
N ALA A 219 -22.34 4.09 6.10
CA ALA A 219 -23.74 4.21 6.47
C ALA A 219 -23.86 3.99 7.98
N ALA A 220 -24.71 4.76 8.66
CA ALA A 220 -24.96 4.54 10.08
C ALA A 220 -25.44 3.10 10.29
N ALA A 221 -24.70 2.31 11.07
CA ALA A 221 -24.95 0.89 11.23
C ALA A 221 -26.39 0.64 11.70
N ALA A 222 -27.18 -0.04 10.87
CA ALA A 222 -28.50 -0.50 11.27
C ALA A 222 -28.36 -1.50 12.44
N PRO A 223 -29.23 -1.45 13.45
CA PRO A 223 -29.11 -2.29 14.63
C PRO A 223 -29.50 -3.74 14.31
N HIS A 224 -28.56 -4.52 13.78
CA HIS A 224 -28.68 -5.97 13.74
C HIS A 224 -28.49 -6.54 15.16
N GLN A 225 -29.54 -7.17 15.68
CA GLN A 225 -29.49 -7.84 16.97
C GLN A 225 -28.46 -8.97 16.95
N SER A 226 -27.37 -8.81 17.71
CA SER A 226 -26.49 -9.93 18.05
C SER A 226 -27.28 -10.94 18.86
N ARG A 227 -27.58 -12.10 18.24
CA ARG A 227 -28.03 -13.29 18.97
C ARG A 227 -26.80 -13.90 19.65
N TYR A 228 -26.49 -13.40 20.85
CA TYR A 228 -25.65 -14.13 21.79
C TYR A 228 -26.31 -15.48 22.10
N GLY A 229 -25.78 -16.54 21.51
CA GLY A 229 -26.01 -17.92 21.97
C GLY A 229 -25.02 -18.21 23.09
N GLY A 230 -25.52 -18.69 24.24
CA GLY A 230 -24.69 -18.97 25.40
C GLY A 230 -23.65 -20.07 25.13
N HIS A 231 -22.46 -19.89 25.68
CA HIS A 231 -21.43 -20.92 25.76
C HIS A 231 -21.69 -21.73 27.03
N ASP A 232 -22.49 -22.79 26.92
CA ASP A 232 -22.59 -23.80 27.98
C ASP A 232 -21.49 -24.84 27.77
N ASP A 233 -20.52 -24.84 28.68
CA ASP A 233 -19.52 -25.92 28.81
C ASP A 233 -20.23 -27.25 29.04
N ASN A 234 -20.13 -28.17 28.08
CA ASN A 234 -20.31 -29.58 28.38
C ASN A 234 -19.45 -30.45 27.46
N GLY A 235 -18.34 -30.96 28.02
CA GLY A 235 -17.48 -31.88 27.29
C GLY A 235 -18.14 -33.24 27.11
N ASN A 236 -18.34 -33.65 25.86
CA ASN A 236 -18.38 -35.07 25.53
C ASN A 236 -17.80 -35.35 24.14
N ASN A 237 -17.20 -36.53 24.00
CA ASN A 237 -16.46 -36.96 22.83
C ASN A 237 -17.36 -37.30 21.64
N ASN A 238 -16.71 -37.37 20.48
CA ASN A 238 -17.15 -38.03 19.24
C ASN A 238 -18.32 -37.36 18.51
N ASN A 239 -17.99 -36.52 17.52
CA ASN A 239 -18.53 -36.68 16.17
C ASN A 239 -17.47 -36.22 15.15
N ASN A 240 -17.19 -37.07 14.17
CA ASN A 240 -16.49 -36.66 12.95
C ASN A 240 -17.49 -35.88 12.08
N ASP A 241 -17.52 -34.55 12.23
CA ASP A 241 -18.01 -33.70 11.14
C ASP A 241 -16.84 -33.49 10.16
N ASP A 242 -16.78 -34.42 9.21
CA ASP A 242 -15.83 -34.50 8.11
C ASP A 242 -16.06 -33.35 7.10
N SER A 243 -15.57 -32.16 7.46
CA SER A 243 -15.30 -31.11 6.49
C SER A 243 -13.90 -31.38 5.90
N ASP A 244 -13.87 -31.84 4.65
CA ASP A 244 -12.67 -32.24 3.87
C ASP A 244 -11.76 -31.03 3.50
N TYR A 245 -11.39 -30.24 4.50
CA TYR A 245 -10.31 -29.26 4.39
C TYR A 245 -8.99 -30.02 4.45
N LYS A 246 -8.40 -30.27 3.29
CA LYS A 246 -7.07 -30.88 3.17
C LYS A 246 -5.99 -30.01 3.82
N VAL A 247 -5.74 -30.21 5.11
CA VAL A 247 -4.66 -29.57 5.87
C VAL A 247 -3.32 -30.08 5.38
N ILE A 248 -2.44 -29.17 4.98
CA ILE A 248 -1.04 -29.47 4.69
C ILE A 248 -0.26 -29.38 6.01
N THR A 249 0.51 -30.40 6.36
CA THR A 249 1.32 -30.40 7.58
C THR A 249 2.80 -30.16 7.30
N VAL A 250 3.46 -29.39 8.17
CA VAL A 250 4.88 -29.08 8.11
C VAL A 250 5.54 -29.45 9.44
N ALA A 251 6.54 -30.34 9.42
CA ALA A 251 7.29 -30.72 10.61
C ALA A 251 8.75 -31.08 10.27
N LYS A 252 9.70 -30.54 11.04
CA LYS A 252 11.15 -30.73 10.80
C LYS A 252 11.65 -32.15 11.07
N ASP A 253 10.91 -32.93 11.84
CA ASP A 253 11.21 -34.32 12.20
C ASP A 253 10.77 -35.34 11.13
N GLY A 254 10.10 -34.89 10.06
CA GLY A 254 9.59 -35.73 8.99
C GLY A 254 8.21 -36.36 9.26
N THR A 255 7.52 -35.97 10.34
CA THR A 255 6.14 -36.45 10.62
C THR A 255 5.07 -35.74 9.78
N GLY A 256 5.38 -34.56 9.24
CA GLY A 256 4.49 -33.78 8.36
C GLY A 256 4.66 -34.09 6.87
N ASN A 257 3.77 -33.55 6.03
CA ASN A 257 3.86 -33.67 4.58
C ASN A 257 5.11 -32.98 4.00
N PHE A 258 5.58 -31.91 4.66
CA PHE A 258 6.79 -31.17 4.28
C PHE A 258 7.68 -30.90 5.49
N SER A 259 8.98 -30.73 5.26
CA SER A 259 9.95 -30.30 6.28
C SER A 259 10.19 -28.79 6.35
N THR A 260 9.68 -28.03 5.38
CA THR A 260 9.80 -26.57 5.28
C THR A 260 8.46 -25.93 4.87
N ILE A 261 8.25 -24.69 5.32
CA ILE A 261 7.04 -23.92 5.10
C ILE A 261 6.99 -23.43 3.64
N ALA A 262 8.15 -23.03 3.08
CA ALA A 262 8.25 -22.64 1.67
C ALA A 262 7.79 -23.74 0.71
N ASN A 263 8.11 -25.01 0.98
CA ASN A 263 7.69 -26.13 0.13
C ASN A 263 6.17 -26.40 0.23
N ALA A 264 5.58 -26.28 1.43
CA ALA A 264 4.14 -26.40 1.63
C ALA A 264 3.36 -25.29 0.88
N ILE A 265 3.85 -24.05 0.93
CA ILE A 265 3.27 -22.93 0.15
C ILE A 265 3.46 -23.15 -1.35
N ALA A 266 4.62 -23.64 -1.79
CA ALA A 266 4.86 -23.96 -3.20
C ALA A 266 3.89 -25.03 -3.73
N PHE A 267 3.57 -26.05 -2.91
CA PHE A 267 2.63 -27.12 -3.22
C PHE A 267 1.15 -26.67 -3.24
N ALA A 268 0.76 -25.68 -2.43
CA ALA A 268 -0.61 -25.18 -2.39
C ALA A 268 -1.12 -24.73 -3.78
N PRO A 269 -2.39 -24.96 -4.16
CA PRO A 269 -2.90 -24.57 -5.48
C PRO A 269 -2.74 -23.07 -5.80
N ASN A 270 -2.32 -22.77 -7.03
CA ASN A 270 -2.28 -21.39 -7.52
C ASN A 270 -3.72 -20.88 -7.73
N ASN A 271 -3.97 -19.62 -7.37
CA ASN A 271 -5.26 -18.94 -7.54
C ASN A 271 -6.44 -19.65 -6.85
N SER A 272 -6.20 -20.33 -5.72
CA SER A 272 -7.26 -21.00 -4.95
C SER A 272 -8.34 -20.02 -4.51
N LYS A 273 -9.61 -20.37 -4.76
CA LYS A 273 -10.77 -19.67 -4.18
C LYS A 273 -11.06 -20.09 -2.74
N GLU A 274 -10.54 -21.26 -2.34
CA GLU A 274 -10.76 -21.87 -1.03
C GLU A 274 -9.56 -21.65 -0.12
N ARG A 275 -9.79 -21.70 1.20
CA ARG A 275 -8.74 -21.56 2.21
C ARG A 275 -7.83 -22.80 2.18
N VAL A 276 -6.52 -22.57 2.03
CA VAL A 276 -5.52 -23.64 2.14
C VAL A 276 -4.83 -23.51 3.49
N ILE A 277 -5.10 -24.47 4.37
CA ILE A 277 -4.57 -24.48 5.75
C ILE A 277 -3.23 -25.22 5.76
N ILE A 278 -2.19 -24.56 6.25
CA ILE A 278 -0.86 -25.11 6.48
C ILE A 278 -0.60 -25.10 7.99
N SER A 279 -0.65 -26.29 8.59
CA SER A 279 -0.33 -26.49 10.01
C SER A 279 1.18 -26.73 10.16
N VAL A 280 1.83 -25.95 11.03
CA VAL A 280 3.28 -25.91 11.21
C VAL A 280 3.61 -26.34 12.64
N ALA A 281 4.24 -27.51 12.79
CA ALA A 281 4.63 -28.06 14.07
C ALA A 281 5.65 -27.17 14.81
N ALA A 282 5.83 -27.43 16.10
CA ALA A 282 6.83 -26.76 16.92
C ALA A 282 8.24 -26.92 16.32
N GLY A 283 9.00 -25.82 16.31
CA GLY A 283 10.36 -25.77 15.78
C GLY A 283 10.76 -24.38 15.27
N VAL A 284 12.07 -24.17 15.13
CA VAL A 284 12.64 -23.00 14.47
C VAL A 284 12.95 -23.34 13.01
N TYR A 285 12.28 -22.66 12.08
CA TYR A 285 12.38 -22.80 10.64
C TYR A 285 13.26 -21.67 10.11
N GLU A 286 14.52 -21.97 9.80
CA GLU A 286 15.49 -21.00 9.25
C GLU A 286 15.32 -20.85 7.74
N GLU A 287 14.29 -20.11 7.33
CA GLU A 287 13.95 -19.87 5.93
C GLU A 287 13.40 -18.45 5.72
N ASN A 288 13.66 -17.88 4.53
CA ASN A 288 12.96 -16.70 4.04
C ASN A 288 11.80 -17.18 3.15
N VAL A 289 10.57 -16.91 3.58
CA VAL A 289 9.34 -17.46 2.99
C VAL A 289 8.60 -16.37 2.21
N GLU A 290 8.06 -16.73 1.04
CA GLU A 290 7.24 -15.84 0.22
C GLU A 290 5.88 -16.47 -0.11
N VAL A 291 4.81 -15.79 0.27
CA VAL A 291 3.44 -16.07 -0.17
C VAL A 291 3.13 -15.14 -1.34
N ALA A 292 3.50 -15.56 -2.55
CA ALA A 292 3.33 -14.75 -3.76
C ALA A 292 1.86 -14.42 -4.07
N SER A 293 1.60 -13.40 -4.90
CA SER A 293 0.24 -12.93 -5.21
C SER A 293 -0.67 -13.99 -5.83
N TYR A 294 -0.12 -14.95 -6.57
CA TYR A 294 -0.83 -16.09 -7.15
C TYR A 294 -1.08 -17.24 -6.13
N LYS A 295 -0.73 -17.07 -4.86
CA LYS A 295 -1.05 -17.95 -3.73
C LYS A 295 -2.03 -17.26 -2.75
N PRO A 296 -3.27 -16.90 -3.18
CA PRO A 296 -4.26 -16.32 -2.27
C PRO A 296 -4.76 -17.36 -1.25
N ASN A 297 -5.43 -16.88 -0.20
CA ASN A 297 -6.18 -17.69 0.77
C ASN A 297 -5.37 -18.71 1.58
N ILE A 298 -4.03 -18.59 1.63
CA ILE A 298 -3.15 -19.37 2.50
C ILE A 298 -3.39 -18.99 3.97
N MET A 299 -3.50 -19.99 4.84
CA MET A 299 -3.55 -19.81 6.30
C MET A 299 -2.41 -20.59 6.95
N LEU A 300 -1.53 -19.91 7.68
CA LEU A 300 -0.53 -20.56 8.54
C LEU A 300 -1.08 -20.70 9.97
N ILE A 301 -0.93 -21.89 10.55
CA ILE A 301 -1.28 -22.18 11.94
C ILE A 301 -0.06 -22.82 12.60
N GLY A 302 0.56 -22.15 13.56
CA GLY A 302 1.63 -22.75 14.35
C GLY A 302 1.11 -23.62 15.51
N ALA A 303 2.02 -24.32 16.17
CA ALA A 303 1.73 -25.10 17.39
C ALA A 303 1.73 -24.24 18.67
N GLY A 304 1.93 -22.92 18.55
CA GLY A 304 2.14 -21.99 19.64
C GLY A 304 3.13 -20.90 19.25
N ASP A 305 2.85 -19.66 19.65
CA ASP A 305 3.65 -18.48 19.32
C ASP A 305 5.13 -18.64 19.72
N SER A 306 5.36 -19.13 20.94
CA SER A 306 6.66 -19.39 21.55
C SER A 306 7.35 -20.67 21.05
N THR A 307 6.64 -21.56 20.34
CA THR A 307 7.14 -22.88 19.92
C THR A 307 7.36 -23.02 18.42
N THR A 308 6.59 -22.32 17.58
CA THR A 308 6.73 -22.32 16.12
C THR A 308 7.27 -20.98 15.62
N VAL A 309 8.48 -20.97 15.06
CA VAL A 309 9.19 -19.74 14.67
C VAL A 309 9.69 -19.82 13.23
N ILE A 310 9.34 -18.85 12.38
CA ILE A 310 10.07 -18.58 11.12
C ILE A 310 11.16 -17.55 11.41
N SER A 311 12.42 -17.86 11.06
CA SER A 311 13.58 -17.04 11.42
C SER A 311 14.49 -16.76 10.22
N GLY A 312 14.73 -15.48 9.95
CA GLY A 312 15.65 -15.00 8.91
C GLY A 312 16.62 -13.95 9.47
N LYS A 313 17.53 -13.45 8.64
CA LYS A 313 18.54 -12.46 9.05
C LYS A 313 18.97 -11.44 7.98
N ARG A 314 18.24 -11.37 6.86
CA ARG A 314 18.54 -10.45 5.76
C ARG A 314 18.40 -9.00 6.24
N SER A 315 19.28 -8.12 5.77
CA SER A 315 19.30 -6.71 6.17
C SER A 315 19.92 -5.80 5.11
N ALA A 316 19.67 -4.48 5.23
CA ALA A 316 20.28 -3.46 4.40
C ALA A 316 21.82 -3.51 4.40
N SER A 317 22.44 -3.79 5.55
CA SER A 317 23.90 -3.94 5.65
C SER A 317 24.48 -5.13 4.85
N GLU A 318 23.63 -6.08 4.43
CA GLU A 318 24.00 -7.20 3.56
C GLU A 318 23.56 -6.97 2.10
N ASN A 319 23.28 -5.72 1.72
CA ASN A 319 22.81 -5.28 0.39
C ASN A 319 21.43 -5.81 -0.02
N TRP A 320 20.60 -6.24 0.94
CA TRP A 320 19.17 -6.45 0.67
C TRP A 320 18.42 -5.12 0.71
N THR A 321 17.47 -4.92 -0.19
CA THR A 321 16.50 -3.82 -0.02
C THR A 321 15.63 -4.10 1.20
N THR A 322 15.10 -3.06 1.86
CA THR A 322 14.14 -3.22 2.97
C THR A 322 13.00 -4.16 2.57
N PHE A 323 12.47 -4.01 1.34
CA PHE A 323 11.42 -4.84 0.78
C PHE A 323 11.80 -6.35 0.68
N ARG A 324 13.02 -6.70 0.28
CA ARG A 324 13.50 -8.11 0.21
C ARG A 324 14.19 -8.63 1.47
N SER A 325 14.37 -7.78 2.48
CA SER A 325 14.90 -8.20 3.79
C SER A 325 13.93 -9.04 4.63
N ALA A 326 12.64 -9.07 4.25
CA ALA A 326 11.58 -9.77 4.95
C ALA A 326 11.88 -11.25 5.20
N THR A 327 11.62 -11.72 6.42
CA THR A 327 11.68 -13.15 6.78
C THR A 327 10.44 -13.88 6.26
N LEU A 328 9.26 -13.33 6.47
CA LEU A 328 8.03 -13.71 5.76
C LEU A 328 7.54 -12.52 4.92
N ALA A 329 7.37 -12.75 3.61
CA ALA A 329 6.81 -11.80 2.66
C ALA A 329 5.43 -12.28 2.17
N VAL A 330 4.40 -11.45 2.32
CA VAL A 330 3.00 -11.78 1.96
C VAL A 330 2.49 -10.83 0.88
N SER A 331 2.31 -11.38 -0.31
CA SER A 331 1.68 -10.74 -1.48
C SER A 331 0.34 -11.40 -1.86
N GLY A 332 0.02 -12.59 -1.34
CA GLY A 332 -1.24 -13.29 -1.56
C GLY A 332 -2.41 -12.70 -0.76
N GLN A 333 -3.49 -12.31 -1.45
CA GLN A 333 -4.72 -11.78 -0.83
C GLN A 333 -5.38 -12.81 0.09
N GLY A 334 -5.98 -12.34 1.19
CA GLY A 334 -6.74 -13.20 2.11
C GLY A 334 -5.86 -14.09 3.00
N PHE A 335 -4.56 -13.76 3.13
CA PHE A 335 -3.63 -14.49 3.98
C PHE A 335 -4.03 -14.41 5.46
N LEU A 336 -3.94 -15.54 6.15
CA LEU A 336 -4.11 -15.62 7.60
C LEU A 336 -2.88 -16.21 8.27
N ALA A 337 -2.56 -15.74 9.48
CA ALA A 337 -1.60 -16.40 10.36
C ALA A 337 -2.07 -16.40 11.81
N ARG A 338 -1.83 -17.50 12.52
CA ARG A 338 -2.02 -17.59 13.98
C ARG A 338 -1.03 -18.50 14.69
N ASP A 339 -0.83 -18.24 15.98
CA ASP A 339 -0.07 -19.07 16.94
C ASP A 339 1.38 -19.36 16.51
N MET A 340 2.09 -18.33 16.02
CA MET A 340 3.50 -18.46 15.57
C MET A 340 4.30 -17.16 15.66
N THR A 341 5.64 -17.29 15.66
CA THR A 341 6.59 -16.17 15.60
C THR A 341 7.14 -15.95 14.18
N PHE A 342 7.26 -14.67 13.77
CA PHE A 342 8.06 -14.22 12.63
C PHE A 342 9.23 -13.37 13.12
N ARG A 343 10.48 -13.78 12.85
CA ARG A 343 11.68 -13.18 13.47
C ARG A 343 12.76 -12.82 12.44
N ASN A 344 13.29 -11.59 12.51
CA ASN A 344 14.55 -11.21 11.86
C ASN A 344 15.67 -11.02 12.91
N THR A 345 16.71 -11.84 12.83
CA THR A 345 17.83 -11.88 13.80
C THR A 345 19.05 -11.04 13.41
N ALA A 346 18.95 -10.18 12.39
CA ALA A 346 20.09 -9.34 11.95
C ALA A 346 20.67 -8.49 13.11
N GLY A 347 19.80 -7.89 13.93
CA GLY A 347 20.19 -7.06 15.08
C GLY A 347 20.27 -5.55 14.76
N PRO A 348 20.34 -4.69 15.79
CA PRO A 348 20.15 -3.24 15.64
C PRO A 348 21.31 -2.52 14.94
N ALA A 349 22.47 -3.17 14.80
CA ALA A 349 23.62 -2.64 14.08
C ALA A 349 23.60 -2.90 12.56
N LYS A 350 22.55 -3.57 12.04
CA LYS A 350 22.45 -3.99 10.63
C LYS A 350 21.56 -3.10 9.74
N GLY A 351 21.00 -2.03 10.32
CA GLY A 351 20.01 -1.18 9.66
C GLY A 351 18.67 -1.90 9.49
N GLN A 352 17.97 -1.58 8.41
CA GLN A 352 16.65 -2.12 8.08
C GLN A 352 16.68 -3.65 7.93
N ALA A 353 15.82 -4.36 8.66
CA ALA A 353 15.79 -5.82 8.68
C ALA A 353 14.37 -6.33 9.02
N VAL A 354 13.54 -6.50 7.98
CA VAL A 354 12.11 -6.82 8.14
C VAL A 354 11.90 -8.26 8.61
N ALA A 355 11.01 -8.45 9.60
CA ALA A 355 10.53 -9.75 10.03
C ALA A 355 9.33 -10.20 9.18
N LEU A 356 8.29 -9.36 9.12
CA LEU A 356 7.08 -9.59 8.34
C LEU A 356 6.81 -8.42 7.39
N ARG A 357 6.62 -8.70 6.10
CA ARG A 357 6.10 -7.76 5.10
C ARG A 357 4.73 -8.22 4.62
N VAL A 358 3.76 -7.30 4.54
CA VAL A 358 2.45 -7.55 3.95
C VAL A 358 2.10 -6.43 2.95
N ASN A 359 1.92 -6.81 1.69
CA ASN A 359 1.44 -5.97 0.58
C ASN A 359 0.25 -6.65 -0.13
N ALA A 360 -0.68 -7.17 0.68
CA ALA A 360 -1.84 -7.92 0.25
C ALA A 360 -3.09 -7.37 0.96
N ASP A 361 -4.24 -7.50 0.30
CA ASP A 361 -5.53 -7.09 0.85
C ASP A 361 -6.16 -8.21 1.70
N LEU A 362 -7.02 -7.83 2.65
CA LEU A 362 -7.79 -8.74 3.51
C LEU A 362 -6.91 -9.70 4.34
N VAL A 363 -5.79 -9.20 4.87
CA VAL A 363 -4.86 -10.00 5.69
C VAL A 363 -5.15 -9.85 7.18
N ALA A 364 -5.28 -10.97 7.91
CA ALA A 364 -5.39 -10.93 9.37
C ALA A 364 -4.35 -11.82 10.05
N VAL A 365 -3.79 -11.32 11.15
CA VAL A 365 -2.79 -11.99 11.98
C VAL A 365 -3.28 -11.97 13.43
N TYR A 366 -3.35 -13.14 14.07
CA TYR A 366 -3.94 -13.29 15.41
C TYR A 366 -3.04 -14.12 16.32
N HIS A 367 -2.74 -13.63 17.53
CA HIS A 367 -1.92 -14.35 18.51
C HIS A 367 -0.56 -14.79 17.92
N CYS A 368 0.13 -13.84 17.29
CA CYS A 368 1.46 -14.03 16.71
C CYS A 368 2.48 -13.07 17.33
N VAL A 369 3.74 -13.48 17.31
CA VAL A 369 4.88 -12.66 17.72
C VAL A 369 5.64 -12.18 16.48
N ILE A 370 5.97 -10.90 16.41
CA ILE A 370 6.68 -10.28 15.29
C ILE A 370 7.92 -9.58 15.83
N GLU A 371 9.09 -10.15 15.59
CA GLU A 371 10.35 -9.80 16.25
C GLU A 371 11.42 -9.25 15.30
N GLY A 372 11.91 -8.05 15.60
CA GLY A 372 13.06 -7.45 14.92
C GLY A 372 13.68 -6.32 15.74
N TYR A 373 14.31 -5.38 15.05
CA TYR A 373 14.85 -4.14 15.61
C TYR A 373 14.40 -2.95 14.77
N GLN A 374 15.15 -2.57 13.73
CA GLN A 374 14.75 -1.52 12.80
C GLN A 374 13.90 -2.12 11.67
N ASP A 375 12.82 -1.44 11.31
CA ASP A 375 11.89 -1.83 10.24
C ASP A 375 11.24 -3.23 10.46
N THR A 376 10.91 -3.61 11.70
CA THR A 376 10.41 -4.98 12.02
C THR A 376 9.20 -5.41 11.17
N LEU A 377 8.14 -4.61 11.13
CA LEU A 377 6.85 -4.95 10.50
C LEU A 377 6.53 -3.96 9.38
N TYR A 378 6.62 -4.43 8.14
CA TYR A 378 6.31 -3.65 6.95
C TYR A 378 4.84 -3.86 6.54
N VAL A 379 3.95 -3.02 7.08
CA VAL A 379 2.54 -2.88 6.66
C VAL A 379 2.46 -2.09 5.35
N HIS A 380 3.05 -2.66 4.29
CA HIS A 380 3.32 -1.98 3.02
C HIS A 380 2.05 -1.46 2.32
N SER A 381 1.05 -2.32 2.09
CA SER A 381 -0.19 -1.94 1.40
C SER A 381 -1.34 -2.94 1.63
N GLY A 382 -2.57 -2.55 1.24
CA GLY A 382 -3.80 -3.34 1.43
C GLY A 382 -4.49 -3.09 2.78
N ARG A 383 -5.65 -3.71 3.00
CA ARG A 383 -6.35 -3.74 4.30
C ARG A 383 -5.79 -4.86 5.16
N GLN A 384 -5.41 -4.53 6.40
CA GLN A 384 -4.75 -5.48 7.31
C GLN A 384 -5.31 -5.38 8.73
N PHE A 385 -5.32 -6.50 9.45
CA PHE A 385 -5.76 -6.58 10.85
C PHE A 385 -4.78 -7.41 11.68
N TYR A 386 -4.41 -6.89 12.85
CA TYR A 386 -3.52 -7.58 13.81
C TYR A 386 -4.21 -7.61 15.17
N ARG A 387 -4.47 -8.79 15.71
CA ARG A 387 -5.17 -8.99 16.99
C ARG A 387 -4.30 -9.72 17.98
N GLU A 388 -4.15 -9.16 19.18
CA GLU A 388 -3.44 -9.80 20.30
C GLU A 388 -2.03 -10.28 19.93
N CYS A 389 -1.36 -9.52 19.06
CA CYS A 389 0.02 -9.79 18.64
C CYS A 389 1.03 -9.08 19.55
N ASP A 390 2.20 -9.68 19.69
CA ASP A 390 3.37 -9.13 20.34
C ASP A 390 4.32 -8.57 19.25
N ILE A 391 4.60 -7.27 19.22
CA ILE A 391 5.42 -6.63 18.16
C ILE A 391 6.63 -5.96 18.78
N TYR A 392 7.83 -6.42 18.44
CA TYR A 392 9.11 -5.96 19.01
C TYR A 392 9.94 -5.14 18.02
N GLY A 393 10.45 -3.98 18.43
CA GLY A 393 11.41 -3.22 17.61
C GLY A 393 11.96 -1.96 18.27
N THR A 394 12.68 -1.16 17.47
CA THR A 394 13.40 0.05 17.89
C THR A 394 13.04 1.26 17.04
N ILE A 395 13.50 1.30 15.78
CA ILE A 395 13.30 2.41 14.84
C ILE A 395 12.30 1.98 13.76
N ASP A 396 11.31 2.83 13.52
CA ASP A 396 10.31 2.71 12.45
C ASP A 396 9.68 1.31 12.35
N PHE A 397 9.52 0.64 13.50
CA PHE A 397 9.34 -0.81 13.50
C PHE A 397 7.91 -1.27 13.13
N ILE A 398 6.97 -0.33 12.95
CA ILE A 398 5.69 -0.52 12.25
C ILE A 398 5.57 0.57 11.17
N PHE A 399 5.75 0.24 9.89
CA PHE A 399 5.88 1.24 8.82
C PHE A 399 5.20 0.82 7.53
N GLY A 400 4.87 1.80 6.66
CA GLY A 400 4.23 1.58 5.35
C GLY A 400 2.94 2.37 5.13
N ASP A 401 2.22 2.00 4.06
CA ASP A 401 1.02 2.69 3.56
C ASP A 401 -0.21 1.75 3.42
N ALA A 402 -0.30 0.72 4.27
CA ALA A 402 -1.53 -0.07 4.43
C ALA A 402 -2.65 0.75 5.10
N ALA A 403 -3.90 0.27 4.97
CA ALA A 403 -4.99 0.61 5.88
C ALA A 403 -5.03 -0.48 6.96
N VAL A 404 -4.46 -0.22 8.14
CA VAL A 404 -4.24 -1.26 9.15
C VAL A 404 -4.81 -0.89 10.52
N VAL A 405 -5.43 -1.87 11.17
CA VAL A 405 -5.80 -1.81 12.59
C VAL A 405 -5.01 -2.85 13.39
N PHE A 406 -4.36 -2.40 14.46
CA PHE A 406 -3.82 -3.23 15.54
C PHE A 406 -4.77 -3.15 16.72
N GLN A 407 -5.18 -4.30 17.28
CA GLN A 407 -6.17 -4.34 18.34
C GLN A 407 -5.77 -5.31 19.46
N GLY A 408 -5.71 -4.83 20.70
CA GLY A 408 -5.30 -5.63 21.86
C GLY A 408 -3.83 -6.09 21.83
N CYS A 409 -3.02 -5.60 20.89
CA CYS A 409 -1.62 -5.97 20.73
C CYS A 409 -0.73 -5.39 21.84
N ARG A 410 0.39 -6.04 22.10
CA ARG A 410 1.51 -5.45 22.84
C ARG A 410 2.54 -4.94 21.85
N ILE A 411 2.95 -3.69 22.03
CA ILE A 411 3.95 -2.99 21.22
C ILE A 411 5.16 -2.81 22.15
N ILE A 412 6.16 -3.68 21.99
CA ILE A 412 7.28 -3.81 22.90
C ILE A 412 8.52 -3.11 22.32
N VAL A 413 8.84 -1.97 22.91
CA VAL A 413 9.94 -1.12 22.51
C VAL A 413 11.25 -1.68 23.09
N ARG A 414 12.16 -2.10 22.22
CA ARG A 414 13.46 -2.69 22.59
C ARG A 414 14.50 -1.61 22.88
N LYS A 415 15.64 -2.05 23.41
CA LYS A 415 16.85 -1.25 23.54
C LYS A 415 17.51 -1.07 22.15
N PRO A 416 17.72 0.17 21.67
CA PRO A 416 18.48 0.43 20.45
C PRO A 416 19.99 0.45 20.72
N ILE A 417 20.80 0.68 19.69
CA ILE A 417 22.23 1.00 19.92
C ILE A 417 22.38 2.40 20.56
N PRO A 418 23.45 2.66 21.33
CA PRO A 418 23.65 3.95 21.99
C PRO A 418 23.58 5.14 21.03
N GLY A 419 22.90 6.22 21.46
CA GLY A 419 22.73 7.44 20.68
C GLY A 419 21.53 7.45 19.73
N GLN A 420 20.84 6.32 19.53
CA GLN A 420 19.57 6.27 18.80
C GLN A 420 18.37 6.57 19.70
N SER A 421 17.30 7.09 19.08
CA SER A 421 15.95 7.15 19.66
C SER A 421 15.10 6.04 19.06
N ASN A 422 14.14 5.52 19.83
CA ASN A 422 13.13 4.61 19.33
C ASN A 422 11.96 5.37 18.70
N VAL A 423 11.38 4.80 17.65
CA VAL A 423 10.20 5.34 16.95
C VAL A 423 9.29 4.17 16.58
N ILE A 424 8.04 4.20 17.05
CA ILE A 424 7.11 3.08 16.87
C ILE A 424 6.59 3.04 15.43
N THR A 425 5.98 4.13 14.93
CA THR A 425 5.41 4.15 13.57
C THR A 425 6.10 5.11 12.59
N ALA A 426 6.29 4.66 11.35
CA ALA A 426 6.67 5.50 10.22
C ALA A 426 5.70 5.31 9.05
N GLN A 427 4.55 5.99 9.11
CA GLN A 427 3.49 5.84 8.12
C GLN A 427 3.76 6.69 6.87
N SER A 428 3.61 6.11 5.68
CA SER A 428 4.08 6.68 4.40
C SER A 428 2.98 7.08 3.42
N ARG A 429 1.83 7.56 3.91
CA ARG A 429 0.81 8.14 3.05
C ARG A 429 1.32 9.43 2.41
N GLU A 430 1.36 9.42 1.08
CA GLU A 430 1.91 10.51 0.25
C GLU A 430 0.83 11.32 -0.48
N ASP A 431 -0.41 10.82 -0.53
CA ASP A 431 -1.53 11.43 -1.25
C ASP A 431 -2.77 11.48 -0.31
N PRO A 432 -3.46 12.63 -0.21
CA PRO A 432 -4.59 12.80 0.71
C PRO A 432 -5.81 11.95 0.34
N HIS A 433 -5.92 11.47 -0.91
CA HIS A 433 -7.00 10.63 -1.40
C HIS A 433 -6.80 9.14 -1.11
N ARG A 434 -5.61 8.71 -0.65
CA ARG A 434 -5.42 7.34 -0.13
C ARG A 434 -6.14 7.19 1.21
N ASP A 435 -6.93 6.14 1.35
CA ASP A 435 -7.68 5.82 2.57
C ASP A 435 -6.85 4.94 3.52
N THR A 436 -5.55 5.20 3.59
CA THR A 436 -4.52 4.41 4.30
C THR A 436 -4.07 5.07 5.61
N GLY A 437 -3.41 4.33 6.49
CA GLY A 437 -2.97 4.79 7.80
C GLY A 437 -2.87 3.66 8.84
N ILE A 438 -2.28 3.97 9.98
CA ILE A 438 -2.07 3.03 11.09
C ILE A 438 -3.02 3.39 12.24
N SER A 439 -3.85 2.44 12.68
CA SER A 439 -4.79 2.59 13.80
C SER A 439 -4.43 1.61 14.91
N ILE A 440 -4.08 2.11 16.10
CA ILE A 440 -3.62 1.30 17.25
C ILE A 440 -4.67 1.41 18.36
N GLN A 441 -5.40 0.32 18.62
CA GLN A 441 -6.62 0.28 19.44
C GLN A 441 -6.50 -0.65 20.64
N ASN A 442 -6.72 -0.12 21.85
CA ASN A 442 -6.64 -0.89 23.09
C ASN A 442 -5.33 -1.70 23.25
N CYS A 443 -4.25 -1.24 22.61
CA CYS A 443 -2.93 -1.87 22.69
C CYS A 443 -2.19 -1.42 23.95
N SER A 444 -1.09 -2.10 24.27
CA SER A 444 -0.15 -1.68 25.32
C SER A 444 1.21 -1.35 24.73
N ILE A 445 1.65 -0.10 24.86
CA ILE A 445 2.96 0.39 24.44
C ILE A 445 3.86 0.36 25.67
N VAL A 446 4.83 -0.55 25.68
CA VAL A 446 5.67 -0.90 26.84
C VAL A 446 7.14 -1.07 26.43
N ALA A 447 8.05 -0.96 27.39
CA ALA A 447 9.46 -1.32 27.17
C ALA A 447 9.68 -2.83 27.28
N SER A 448 10.69 -3.34 26.58
CA SER A 448 11.26 -4.65 26.90
C SER A 448 12.04 -4.59 28.22
N ASP A 449 12.21 -5.73 28.89
CA ASP A 449 13.05 -5.85 30.10
C ASP A 449 14.48 -5.37 29.85
N GLU A 450 15.01 -5.60 28.64
CA GLU A 450 16.34 -5.12 28.21
C GLU A 450 16.43 -3.59 28.17
N LEU A 451 15.36 -2.90 27.73
CA LEU A 451 15.31 -1.44 27.75
C LEU A 451 15.13 -0.92 29.18
N ARG A 452 14.21 -1.52 29.97
CA ARG A 452 13.95 -1.18 31.38
C ARG A 452 15.17 -1.31 32.28
N SER A 453 15.97 -2.36 32.07
CA SER A 453 17.21 -2.62 32.82
C SER A 453 18.44 -1.89 32.27
N SER A 454 18.29 -1.08 31.21
CA SER A 454 19.42 -0.38 30.60
C SER A 454 19.69 0.96 31.28
N ASN A 455 20.97 1.31 31.40
CA ASN A 455 21.42 2.66 31.78
C ASN A 455 21.36 3.68 30.62
N LEU A 456 20.65 3.36 29.52
CA LEU A 456 20.55 4.25 28.37
C LEU A 456 19.35 5.19 28.53
N SER A 457 19.60 6.50 28.49
CA SER A 457 18.55 7.49 28.29
C SER A 457 18.08 7.47 26.83
N VAL A 458 17.06 6.66 26.56
CA VAL A 458 16.49 6.47 25.22
C VAL A 458 15.16 7.20 25.11
N LYS A 459 15.06 8.13 24.16
CA LYS A 459 13.76 8.72 23.80
C LYS A 459 12.95 7.74 22.96
N THR A 460 11.68 7.57 23.27
CA THR A 460 10.74 6.77 22.46
C THR A 460 9.60 7.65 21.97
N TYR A 461 9.37 7.63 20.65
CA TYR A 461 8.30 8.38 20.00
C TYR A 461 7.21 7.44 19.43
N LEU A 462 5.96 7.89 19.51
CA LEU A 462 4.79 7.26 18.91
C LEU A 462 4.91 7.14 17.38
N GLY A 463 5.59 8.08 16.73
CA GLY A 463 5.89 8.00 15.30
C GLY A 463 6.59 9.22 14.71
N ARG A 464 6.89 9.13 13.41
CA ARG A 464 7.43 10.21 12.57
C ARG A 464 6.94 10.14 11.10
N PRO A 465 6.81 11.28 10.39
CA PRO A 465 6.14 11.32 9.10
C PRO A 465 7.07 10.97 7.93
N TRP A 466 7.15 9.68 7.56
CA TRP A 466 7.96 9.24 6.41
C TRP A 466 7.52 9.88 5.08
N LYS A 467 6.21 10.15 4.91
CA LYS A 467 5.68 10.91 3.76
C LYS A 467 4.69 12.01 4.20
N PRO A 468 4.42 13.04 3.37
CA PRO A 468 3.79 14.29 3.81
C PRO A 468 2.40 14.19 4.44
N TYR A 469 1.59 13.18 4.08
CA TYR A 469 0.22 12.99 4.61
C TYR A 469 0.15 11.86 5.65
N SER A 470 1.29 11.55 6.30
CA SER A 470 1.44 10.49 7.31
C SER A 470 0.25 10.45 8.28
N ARG A 471 -0.36 9.28 8.46
CA ARG A 471 -1.58 9.14 9.27
C ARG A 471 -1.49 7.96 10.24
N THR A 472 -1.35 8.28 11.52
CA THR A 472 -1.29 7.30 12.61
C THR A 472 -2.20 7.76 13.75
N VAL A 473 -2.95 6.84 14.36
CA VAL A 473 -3.75 7.13 15.56
C VAL A 473 -3.56 6.10 16.67
N TYR A 474 -3.59 6.58 17.91
CA TYR A 474 -3.59 5.77 19.13
C TYR A 474 -4.89 5.99 19.89
N ILE A 475 -5.66 4.91 20.06
CA ILE A 475 -7.04 4.91 20.56
C ILE A 475 -7.14 3.97 21.76
N LYS A 476 -7.61 4.48 22.91
CA LYS A 476 -7.81 3.76 24.17
C LYS A 476 -6.64 2.85 24.57
N SER A 477 -5.42 3.17 24.17
CA SER A 477 -4.24 2.33 24.40
C SER A 477 -3.54 2.71 25.70
N TYR A 478 -2.85 1.76 26.33
CA TYR A 478 -1.95 2.02 27.45
C TYR A 478 -0.60 2.48 26.91
N MET A 479 -0.09 3.60 27.43
CA MET A 479 1.22 4.15 27.13
C MET A 479 2.05 4.22 28.41
N ASP A 480 3.10 3.41 28.45
CA ASP A 480 4.06 3.38 29.54
C ASP A 480 4.95 4.65 29.56
N ASP A 481 5.70 4.87 30.63
CA ASP A 481 6.44 6.13 30.89
C ASP A 481 7.65 6.37 29.97
N ILE A 482 7.95 5.41 29.10
CA ILE A 482 9.00 5.52 28.07
C ILE A 482 8.67 6.48 26.93
N VAL A 483 7.38 6.80 26.73
CA VAL A 483 6.94 7.69 25.65
C VAL A 483 7.36 9.13 26.00
N ASP A 484 8.24 9.73 25.18
CA ASP A 484 8.71 11.11 25.36
C ASP A 484 7.49 12.06 25.43
N PRO A 485 7.46 13.06 26.33
CA PRO A 485 6.34 13.98 26.47
C PRO A 485 5.89 14.64 25.16
N ALA A 486 6.81 14.91 24.23
CA ALA A 486 6.51 15.44 22.89
C ALA A 486 5.63 14.49 22.06
N GLY A 487 5.68 13.18 22.34
CA GLY A 487 4.93 12.10 21.71
C GLY A 487 5.44 11.74 20.32
N TRP A 488 5.69 12.72 19.47
CA TRP A 488 6.01 12.56 18.05
C TRP A 488 7.34 13.26 17.71
N THR A 489 8.02 12.81 16.66
CA THR A 489 9.30 13.40 16.22
C THR A 489 9.32 13.67 14.71
N GLU A 490 10.07 14.68 14.30
CA GLU A 490 10.15 15.09 12.90
C GLU A 490 10.81 14.01 12.04
N TRP A 491 10.51 14.00 10.74
CA TRP A 491 11.31 13.24 9.79
C TRP A 491 12.58 14.03 9.46
N PRO A 492 13.78 13.44 9.51
CA PRO A 492 15.03 14.15 9.26
C PRO A 492 15.02 14.93 7.93
N GLY A 493 15.15 16.26 8.01
CA GLY A 493 15.19 17.15 6.86
C GLY A 493 13.82 17.49 6.23
N SER A 494 12.70 17.15 6.87
CA SER A 494 11.35 17.50 6.42
C SER A 494 10.58 18.29 7.48
N GLN A 495 9.82 19.31 7.05
CA GLN A 495 9.02 20.19 7.92
C GLN A 495 7.53 20.25 7.52
N ILE A 496 7.04 19.29 6.72
CA ILE A 496 5.62 19.23 6.33
C ILE A 496 4.83 18.58 7.48
N LEU A 497 4.41 19.44 8.42
CA LEU A 497 3.77 19.06 9.69
C LEU A 497 2.30 19.51 9.78
N ASP A 498 1.80 20.16 8.72
CA ASP A 498 0.44 20.67 8.52
C ASP A 498 -0.49 19.69 7.78
N LYS A 499 0.08 18.73 7.03
CA LYS A 499 -0.65 17.77 6.18
C LYS A 499 -0.81 16.36 6.77
N LEU A 500 0.00 16.03 7.77
CA LEU A 500 -0.09 14.77 8.51
C LEU A 500 -1.34 14.77 9.41
N TYR A 501 -1.74 13.59 9.90
CA TYR A 501 -2.81 13.44 10.88
C TYR A 501 -2.37 12.45 11.97
N TYR A 502 -1.94 12.99 13.11
CA TYR A 502 -1.49 12.22 14.28
C TYR A 502 -2.46 12.39 15.45
N GLY A 503 -3.27 11.35 15.66
CA GLY A 503 -4.41 11.38 16.57
C GLY A 503 -4.20 10.60 17.87
N GLU A 504 -4.61 11.17 19.00
CA GLU A 504 -4.64 10.50 20.30
C GLU A 504 -6.06 10.58 20.91
N TYR A 505 -6.67 9.44 21.27
CA TYR A 505 -8.00 9.36 21.88
C TYR A 505 -8.03 8.49 23.14
N LYS A 506 -8.34 9.08 24.29
CA LYS A 506 -8.55 8.38 25.59
C LYS A 506 -7.46 7.35 25.94
N ASN A 507 -6.21 7.62 25.58
CA ASN A 507 -5.07 6.80 25.96
C ASN A 507 -4.81 6.91 27.48
N ARG A 508 -4.37 5.82 28.10
CA ARG A 508 -4.16 5.68 29.55
C ARG A 508 -2.69 5.38 29.86
N GLY A 509 -2.30 5.48 31.12
CA GLY A 509 -0.92 5.25 31.57
C GLY A 509 -0.08 6.52 31.66
N PRO A 510 1.15 6.44 32.22
CA PRO A 510 1.98 7.62 32.49
C PRO A 510 2.43 8.36 31.22
N GLY A 511 2.67 7.68 30.10
CA GLY A 511 3.08 8.27 28.82
C GLY A 511 1.95 8.92 28.00
N SER A 512 0.68 8.77 28.41
CA SER A 512 -0.48 9.23 27.62
C SER A 512 -0.85 10.71 27.80
N ARG A 513 -0.08 11.47 28.59
CA ARG A 513 -0.36 12.89 28.88
C ARG A 513 -0.12 13.76 27.65
N VAL A 514 -1.18 14.32 27.09
CA VAL A 514 -1.13 15.15 25.87
C VAL A 514 -0.64 16.59 26.07
N GLY A 515 -0.58 17.08 27.31
CA GLY A 515 -0.34 18.51 27.62
C GLY A 515 1.06 19.05 27.30
N ALA A 516 2.00 18.19 26.89
CA ALA A 516 3.36 18.57 26.48
C ALA A 516 3.74 18.02 25.10
N ARG A 517 2.74 17.61 24.29
CA ARG A 517 2.93 17.14 22.92
C ARG A 517 3.43 18.25 22.00
N VAL A 518 3.98 17.86 20.86
CA VAL A 518 4.31 18.76 19.75
C VAL A 518 3.12 19.67 19.37
N THR A 519 3.39 20.92 19.04
CA THR A 519 2.38 21.93 18.67
C THR A 519 2.11 21.97 17.16
N TRP A 520 2.20 20.82 16.48
CA TRP A 520 2.06 20.76 15.02
C TRP A 520 0.59 20.85 14.60
N PRO A 521 0.24 21.53 13.48
CA PRO A 521 -1.15 21.63 13.04
C PRO A 521 -1.81 20.28 12.73
N GLY A 522 -1.03 19.28 12.32
CA GLY A 522 -1.50 17.90 12.09
C GLY A 522 -1.53 17.00 13.35
N HIS A 523 -1.19 17.50 14.55
CA HIS A 523 -1.40 16.77 15.80
C HIS A 523 -2.81 17.05 16.34
N HIS A 524 -3.51 16.01 16.76
CA HIS A 524 -4.90 16.08 17.17
C HIS A 524 -5.18 15.26 18.44
N VAL A 525 -5.66 15.94 19.48
CA VAL A 525 -6.38 15.27 20.57
C VAL A 525 -7.81 15.05 20.06
N MET A 526 -8.11 13.82 19.66
CA MET A 526 -9.33 13.49 18.90
C MET A 526 -10.58 13.49 19.79
N ASP A 527 -11.75 13.71 19.17
CA ASP A 527 -13.05 13.40 19.78
C ASP A 527 -13.51 11.95 19.45
N TYR A 528 -14.73 11.58 19.88
CA TYR A 528 -15.28 10.25 19.59
C TYR A 528 -15.60 10.04 18.11
N ARG A 529 -16.06 11.08 17.39
CA ARG A 529 -16.42 11.01 15.97
C ARG A 529 -15.17 10.84 15.12
N ASP A 530 -14.13 11.62 15.41
CA ASP A 530 -12.80 11.49 14.81
C ASP A 530 -12.28 10.07 14.95
N ALA A 531 -12.18 9.59 16.20
CA ALA A 531 -11.64 8.27 16.50
C ALA A 531 -12.50 7.13 15.91
N THR A 532 -13.82 7.31 15.80
CA THR A 532 -14.72 6.31 15.18
C THR A 532 -14.42 6.09 13.69
N ASN A 533 -13.88 7.08 12.97
CA ASN A 533 -13.46 6.89 11.57
C ASN A 533 -12.31 5.88 11.41
N PHE A 534 -11.57 5.62 12.49
CA PHE A 534 -10.43 4.71 12.53
C PHE A 534 -10.76 3.34 13.14
N SER A 535 -12.04 3.06 13.47
CA SER A 535 -12.53 1.76 13.95
C SER A 535 -12.36 0.66 12.90
N VAL A 536 -12.41 -0.61 13.32
CA VAL A 536 -12.35 -1.76 12.39
C VAL A 536 -13.45 -1.66 11.31
N SER A 537 -14.68 -1.34 11.71
CA SER A 537 -15.85 -1.20 10.83
C SER A 537 -15.72 -0.09 9.78
N ASN A 538 -15.19 1.08 10.17
CA ASN A 538 -15.15 2.24 9.28
C ASN A 538 -13.87 2.30 8.46
N PHE A 539 -12.75 1.86 9.02
CA PHE A 539 -11.42 2.03 8.43
C PHE A 539 -11.00 0.88 7.52
N ILE A 540 -11.30 -0.37 7.91
CA ILE A 540 -10.92 -1.57 7.14
C ILE A 540 -12.11 -2.45 6.69
N ARG A 541 -13.35 -1.98 6.90
CA ARG A 541 -14.62 -2.60 6.45
C ARG A 541 -14.76 -4.04 6.90
N ASP A 542 -14.91 -4.24 8.20
CA ASP A 542 -14.90 -5.55 8.85
C ASP A 542 -15.96 -6.53 8.31
N ASP A 543 -17.12 -6.00 7.97
CA ASP A 543 -18.30 -6.73 7.52
C ASP A 543 -18.09 -7.40 6.16
N GLU A 544 -17.18 -6.87 5.33
CA GLU A 544 -16.81 -7.46 4.04
C GLU A 544 -15.96 -8.73 4.15
N TRP A 545 -15.24 -8.96 5.27
CA TRP A 545 -14.23 -10.04 5.32
C TRP A 545 -13.88 -10.64 6.68
N LEU A 546 -13.79 -9.86 7.78
CA LEU A 546 -13.20 -10.35 9.04
C LEU A 546 -14.00 -11.49 9.68
N ASN A 547 -15.33 -11.50 9.56
CA ASN A 547 -16.18 -12.60 10.04
C ASN A 547 -15.79 -13.97 9.44
N SER A 548 -15.24 -14.01 8.22
CA SER A 548 -14.82 -15.25 7.55
C SER A 548 -13.50 -15.84 8.08
N THR A 549 -12.78 -15.09 8.94
CA THR A 549 -11.47 -15.51 9.48
C THR A 549 -11.58 -16.31 10.76
N SER A 550 -12.74 -16.26 11.43
CA SER A 550 -12.96 -16.77 12.80
C SER A 550 -12.03 -16.17 13.87
N PHE A 551 -11.31 -15.08 13.58
CA PHE A 551 -10.49 -14.38 14.56
C PHE A 551 -11.33 -13.38 15.36
N PRO A 552 -11.09 -13.19 16.68
CA PRO A 552 -11.85 -12.26 17.49
C PRO A 552 -11.51 -10.81 17.12
N TYR A 553 -12.51 -9.92 17.11
CA TYR A 553 -12.31 -8.50 16.87
C TYR A 553 -13.46 -7.64 17.40
N ASP A 554 -13.13 -6.43 17.84
CA ASP A 554 -14.09 -5.41 18.26
C ASP A 554 -14.36 -4.44 17.10
N LYS A 555 -15.61 -4.36 16.63
CA LYS A 555 -16.00 -3.53 15.46
C LYS A 555 -15.77 -2.03 15.67
N ASN A 556 -15.91 -1.58 16.91
CA ASN A 556 -15.96 -0.17 17.31
C ASN A 556 -14.90 0.14 18.37
N ILE A 557 -14.65 1.44 18.59
CA ILE A 557 -13.56 1.93 19.45
C ILE A 557 -13.89 1.95 20.94
#